data_AF-A0A3B8MPN4-F1
#
_entry.id   AF-A0A3B8MPN4-F1
#
_cell.length_a   1.000
_cell.length_b   1.000
_cell.length_c   1.000
_cell.angle_alpha   90.00
_cell.angle_beta   90.00
_cell.angle_gamma   90.00
#
_symmetry.space_group_name_H-M   'P 1'
#
loop_
_entity.id
_entity.type
_entity.pdbx_description
1 polymer ?
#
loop_
_entity_poly.entity_id
_entity_poly.type
_entity_poly.pdbx_seq_one_letter_code
_entity_poly.pdbx_strand_id
1 'polypeptide(L)'
;MDIADGFHIRANPLPEGYIPIHISVEGPEGVTAPPFTYPTPEPLSIASLADELNVYTGSIQLQTPVTFKVQENVTLTLNIDAQACSDSDCLLPESHTIELNTKWFPNP
;
A
#
# COMPACT_ATOMS: atom_id res chain seq x y z
N MET A 1 4.29 -5.70 -4.24
CA MET A 1 2.89 -5.91 -4.64
C MET A 1 2.90 -6.01 -6.15
N ASP A 2 2.30 -7.08 -6.67
CA ASP A 2 2.21 -7.30 -8.12
C ASP A 2 0.80 -6.95 -8.58
N ILE A 3 0.71 -6.15 -9.64
CA ILE A 3 -0.50 -5.67 -10.27
C ILE A 3 -0.63 -6.41 -11.60
N ALA A 4 -1.78 -7.05 -11.82
CA ALA A 4 -2.01 -7.84 -13.02
C ALA A 4 -1.93 -6.99 -14.30
N ASP A 5 -1.45 -7.58 -15.39
CA ASP A 5 -1.39 -6.91 -16.69
C ASP A 5 -2.76 -6.38 -17.12
N GLY A 6 -2.77 -5.15 -17.65
CA GLY A 6 -4.01 -4.46 -18.03
C GLY A 6 -4.75 -3.78 -16.86
N PHE A 7 -4.22 -3.88 -15.64
CA PHE A 7 -4.73 -3.16 -14.48
C PHE A 7 -3.71 -2.16 -13.94
N HIS A 8 -4.23 -1.16 -13.24
CA HIS A 8 -3.48 -0.16 -12.51
C HIS A 8 -4.10 0.12 -11.14
N ILE A 9 -3.28 0.55 -10.19
CA ILE A 9 -3.71 1.02 -8.88
C ILE A 9 -3.52 2.53 -8.83
N ARG A 10 -4.52 3.27 -8.33
CA ARG A 10 -4.44 4.73 -8.24
C ARG A 10 -3.50 5.17 -7.12
N ALA A 11 -2.58 6.07 -7.43
CA ALA A 11 -1.50 6.52 -6.57
C ALA A 11 -1.68 7.98 -6.15
N ASN A 12 -1.24 8.32 -4.94
CA ASN A 12 -1.26 9.71 -4.49
C ASN A 12 -0.20 10.57 -5.20
N PRO A 13 -0.47 11.87 -5.43
CA PRO A 13 -1.73 12.57 -5.19
C PRO A 13 -2.77 12.29 -6.30
N LEU A 14 -4.06 12.38 -5.96
CA LEU A 14 -5.19 12.28 -6.89
C LEU A 14 -6.14 13.48 -6.76
N PRO A 15 -6.92 13.79 -7.81
CA PRO A 15 -8.06 14.69 -7.70
C PRO A 15 -9.13 14.16 -6.72
N GLU A 16 -10.08 15.02 -6.36
CA GLU A 16 -11.21 14.63 -5.51
C GLU A 16 -12.11 13.58 -6.20
N GLY A 17 -12.66 12.64 -5.41
CA GLY A 17 -13.56 11.60 -5.91
C GLY A 17 -12.88 10.30 -6.36
N TYR A 18 -11.55 10.26 -6.37
CA TYR A 18 -10.77 9.04 -6.62
C TYR A 18 -10.32 8.37 -5.32
N ILE A 19 -10.17 7.04 -5.35
CA ILE A 19 -9.71 6.25 -4.20
C ILE A 19 -8.24 5.88 -4.43
N PRO A 20 -7.28 6.47 -3.67
CA PRO A 20 -5.89 6.07 -3.75
C PRO A 20 -5.63 4.78 -2.97
N ILE A 21 -4.51 4.12 -3.28
CA ILE A 21 -3.93 3.11 -2.39
C ILE A 21 -3.60 3.71 -1.02
N HIS A 22 -3.94 2.97 0.04
CA HIS A 22 -3.56 3.25 1.41
C HIS A 22 -2.96 2.00 2.05
N ILE A 23 -1.80 2.14 2.68
CA ILE A 23 -1.13 1.06 3.42
C ILE A 23 -0.73 1.55 4.79
N SER A 24 -1.04 0.77 5.82
CA SER A 24 -0.65 1.02 7.20
C SER A 24 -0.14 -0.25 7.88
N VAL A 25 0.72 -0.08 8.89
CA VAL A 25 1.18 -1.15 9.77
C VAL A 25 0.84 -0.78 11.20
N GLU A 26 0.19 -1.70 11.88
CA GLU A 26 -0.14 -1.61 13.29
C GLU A 26 0.63 -2.69 14.06
N GLY A 27 0.92 -2.38 15.33
CA GLY A 27 1.62 -3.30 16.23
C GLY A 27 1.25 -3.01 17.69
N PRO A 28 1.67 -3.88 18.62
CA PRO A 28 1.42 -3.68 20.03
C PRO A 28 2.19 -2.47 20.59
N GLU A 29 1.92 -2.13 21.85
CA GLU A 29 2.65 -1.09 22.55
C GLU A 29 4.17 -1.31 22.47
N GLY A 30 4.92 -0.24 22.22
CA GLY A 30 6.37 -0.30 22.02
C GLY A 30 6.80 -0.66 20.59
N VAL A 31 5.87 -0.91 19.67
CA VAL A 31 6.14 -1.00 18.24
C VAL A 31 5.63 0.24 17.52
N THR A 32 6.45 0.81 16.65
CA THR A 32 6.10 2.00 15.85
C THR A 32 6.55 1.84 14.41
N ALA A 33 5.67 2.20 13.47
CA ALA A 33 5.97 2.29 12.05
C ALA A 33 5.49 3.66 11.52
N PRO A 34 6.35 4.45 10.84
CA PRO A 34 5.91 5.65 10.15
C PRO A 34 5.11 5.27 8.88
N PRO A 35 4.49 6.25 8.21
CA PRO A 35 3.87 6.03 6.90
C PRO A 35 4.84 5.39 5.90
N PHE A 36 4.29 4.58 4.99
CA PHE A 36 5.07 3.95 3.94
C PHE A 36 5.68 4.98 2.99
N THR A 37 6.90 4.70 2.55
CA THR A 37 7.49 5.30 1.35
C THR A 37 6.94 4.56 0.14
N TYR A 38 6.28 5.33 -0.73
CA TYR A 38 5.73 4.86 -1.99
C TYR A 38 6.74 5.10 -3.13
N PRO A 39 6.74 4.27 -4.19
CA PRO A 39 7.52 4.57 -5.39
C PRO A 39 6.92 5.77 -6.12
N THR A 40 7.71 6.38 -7.01
CA THR A 40 7.22 7.43 -7.89
C THR A 40 6.13 6.87 -8.80
N PRO A 41 4.93 7.49 -8.85
CA PRO A 41 3.86 7.02 -9.72
C PRO A 41 4.09 7.42 -11.17
N GLU A 42 3.37 6.76 -12.07
CA GLU A 42 3.31 7.07 -13.48
C GLU A 42 2.04 7.88 -13.80
N PRO A 43 2.12 8.94 -14.61
CA PRO A 43 0.92 9.63 -15.07
C PRO A 43 0.18 8.78 -16.11
N LEU A 44 -1.15 8.73 -16.00
CA LEU A 44 -2.04 8.05 -16.91
C LEU A 44 -3.16 8.99 -17.34
N SER A 45 -3.29 9.18 -18.65
CA SER A 45 -4.42 9.87 -19.26
C SER A 45 -5.40 8.84 -19.79
N ILE A 46 -6.63 8.89 -19.30
CA ILE A 46 -7.73 8.01 -19.75
C ILE A 46 -8.68 8.86 -20.56
N ALA A 47 -8.93 8.51 -21.83
CA ALA A 47 -9.70 9.34 -22.75
C ALA A 47 -11.14 9.65 -22.29
N SER A 48 -11.74 8.78 -21.46
CA SER A 48 -13.06 8.97 -20.88
C SER A 48 -13.06 9.88 -19.64
N LEU A 49 -11.89 10.26 -19.14
CA LEU A 49 -11.70 11.15 -17.99
C LEU A 49 -11.08 12.47 -18.44
N ALA A 50 -11.48 13.55 -17.77
CA ALA A 50 -10.88 14.87 -18.00
C ALA A 50 -9.52 15.02 -17.27
N ASP A 51 -9.31 14.25 -16.21
CA ASP A 51 -8.14 14.35 -15.34
C ASP A 51 -7.01 13.40 -15.76
N GLU A 52 -5.77 13.84 -15.56
CA GLU A 52 -4.61 12.94 -15.53
C GLU A 52 -4.50 12.32 -14.13
N LEU A 53 -4.34 11.00 -14.07
CA LEU A 53 -4.26 10.24 -12.82
C LEU A 53 -2.84 9.75 -12.60
N ASN A 54 -2.40 9.77 -11.34
CA ASN A 54 -1.18 9.07 -10.95
C ASN A 54 -1.53 7.60 -10.66
N VAL A 55 -0.76 6.68 -11.22
CA VAL A 55 -1.01 5.24 -11.08
C VAL A 55 0.26 4.43 -10.85
N TYR A 56 0.06 3.20 -10.41
CA TYR A 56 1.05 2.14 -10.36
C TYR A 56 0.63 0.99 -11.28
N THR A 57 1.60 0.43 -12.00
CA THR A 57 1.45 -0.74 -12.87
C THR A 57 2.54 -1.77 -12.56
N GLY A 58 2.36 -3.02 -13.00
CA GLY A 58 3.35 -4.08 -12.82
C GLY A 58 3.68 -4.35 -11.35
N SER A 59 4.97 -4.40 -11.01
CA SER A 59 5.43 -4.69 -9.65
C SER A 59 5.93 -3.43 -8.94
N ILE A 60 5.33 -3.14 -7.79
CA ILE A 60 5.75 -2.03 -6.93
C ILE A 60 6.30 -2.51 -5.58
N GLN A 61 7.25 -1.74 -5.04
CA GLN A 61 7.81 -1.93 -3.71
C GLN A 61 7.44 -0.75 -2.81
N LEU A 62 6.84 -1.06 -1.66
CA LEU A 62 6.51 -0.09 -0.63
C LEU A 62 7.27 -0.49 0.64
N GLN A 63 7.82 0.50 1.34
CA GLN A 63 8.70 0.24 2.48
C GLN A 63 8.36 1.15 3.65
N THR A 64 8.39 0.61 4.86
CA THR A 64 8.37 1.39 6.10
C THR A 64 9.34 0.78 7.12
N PRO A 65 10.17 1.59 7.81
CA PRO A 65 11.01 1.09 8.88
C PRO A 65 10.18 0.83 10.14
N VAL A 66 10.18 -0.42 10.63
CA VAL A 66 9.52 -0.77 11.89
C VAL A 66 10.53 -0.73 13.03
N THR A 67 10.20 0.00 14.09
CA THR A 67 11.02 0.09 15.32
C THR A 67 10.35 -0.69 16.44
N PHE A 68 11.13 -1.53 17.12
CA PHE A 68 10.69 -2.35 18.26
C PHE A 68 11.41 -1.87 19.53
N LYS A 69 10.65 -1.48 20.55
CA LYS A 69 11.14 -1.17 21.91
C LYS A 69 10.79 -2.26 22.93
N VAL A 70 10.47 -3.44 22.42
CA VAL A 70 10.12 -4.64 23.18
C VAL A 70 11.12 -5.76 22.87
N GLN A 71 11.26 -6.70 23.81
CA GLN A 71 12.20 -7.83 23.71
C GLN A 71 11.45 -9.16 23.68
N GLU A 72 10.43 -9.24 22.83
CA GLU A 72 9.58 -10.41 22.69
C GLU A 72 9.09 -10.53 21.24
N ASN A 73 8.54 -11.70 20.91
CA ASN A 73 7.87 -11.89 19.62
C ASN A 73 6.62 -11.03 19.58
N VAL A 74 6.41 -10.33 18.47
CA VAL A 74 5.21 -9.54 18.24
C VAL A 74 4.56 -9.88 16.90
N THR A 75 3.25 -9.75 16.84
CA THR A 75 2.48 -9.80 15.59
C THR A 75 2.23 -8.37 15.12
N LEU A 76 2.56 -8.08 13.87
CA LEU A 76 2.19 -6.85 13.19
C LEU A 76 0.99 -7.10 12.29
N THR A 77 0.14 -6.11 12.15
CA THR A 77 -1.00 -6.15 11.23
C THR A 77 -0.75 -5.15 10.11
N LEU A 78 -0.58 -5.66 8.89
CA LEU A 78 -0.47 -4.85 7.67
C LEU A 78 -1.86 -4.74 7.04
N ASN A 79 -2.37 -3.52 6.91
CA ASN A 79 -3.63 -3.23 6.24
C ASN A 79 -3.33 -2.56 4.89
N ILE A 80 -3.98 -3.06 3.84
CA ILE A 80 -3.84 -2.58 2.46
C ILE A 80 -5.24 -2.32 1.92
N ASP A 81 -5.55 -1.06 1.65
CA ASP A 81 -6.75 -0.65 0.94
C ASP A 81 -6.38 -0.20 -0.46
N ALA A 82 -6.96 -0.83 -1.48
CA ALA A 82 -6.64 -0.49 -2.86
C ALA A 82 -7.86 -0.70 -3.77
N GLN A 83 -7.85 0.00 -4.90
CA GLN A 83 -8.80 -0.21 -5.98
C GLN A 83 -8.03 -0.43 -7.28
N ALA A 84 -8.24 -1.59 -7.89
CA ALA A 84 -7.73 -1.88 -9.22
C ALA A 84 -8.70 -1.41 -10.30
N CYS A 85 -8.15 -0.73 -11.31
CA CYS A 85 -8.89 -0.26 -12.47
C CYS A 85 -8.19 -0.71 -13.75
N SER A 86 -8.97 -0.95 -14.78
CA SER A 86 -8.53 -1.00 -16.17
C SER A 86 -8.74 0.38 -16.81
N ASP A 87 -8.47 0.51 -18.11
CA ASP A 87 -8.70 1.75 -18.86
C ASP A 87 -10.20 2.10 -19.01
N SER A 88 -11.10 1.18 -18.69
CA SER A 88 -12.55 1.34 -18.90
C SER A 88 -13.37 1.16 -17.63
N ASP A 89 -12.97 0.25 -16.75
CA ASP A 89 -13.73 -0.14 -15.56
C ASP A 89 -12.86 -0.18 -14.31
N CYS A 90 -13.44 0.16 -13.17
CA CYS A 90 -12.84 -0.05 -11.86
C CYS A 90 -13.53 -1.19 -11.13
N LEU A 91 -12.73 -2.07 -10.52
CA LEU A 91 -13.23 -3.08 -9.59
C LEU A 91 -13.71 -2.41 -8.30
N LEU A 92 -14.45 -3.16 -7.49
CA LEU A 92 -14.78 -2.71 -6.14
C LEU A 92 -13.48 -2.53 -5.33
N PRO A 93 -13.40 -1.52 -4.45
CA PRO A 93 -12.28 -1.40 -3.52
C PRO A 93 -12.18 -2.65 -2.64
N GLU A 94 -10.96 -3.11 -2.41
CA GLU A 94 -10.68 -4.24 -1.52
C GLU A 94 -9.74 -3.82 -0.39
N SER A 95 -10.01 -4.39 0.78
CA SER A 95 -9.18 -4.27 1.97
C SER A 95 -8.59 -5.64 2.29
N HIS A 96 -7.27 -5.70 2.38
CA HIS A 96 -6.54 -6.89 2.80
C HIS A 96 -5.82 -6.65 4.11
N THR A 97 -5.96 -7.60 5.03
CA THR A 97 -5.24 -7.61 6.29
C THR A 97 -4.29 -8.80 6.30
N ILE A 98 -3.01 -8.55 6.59
CA ILE A 98 -1.95 -9.55 6.65
C ILE A 98 -1.31 -9.50 8.03
N GLU A 99 -1.28 -10.64 8.71
CA GLU A 99 -0.57 -10.79 9.99
C GLU A 99 0.89 -11.21 9.74
N LEU A 100 1.83 -10.46 10.33
CA LEU A 100 3.26 -10.71 10.26
C LEU A 100 3.77 -11.06 11.64
N ASN A 101 4.11 -12.33 11.84
CA ASN A 101 4.68 -12.82 13.10
C ASN A 101 6.20 -12.63 13.10
N THR A 102 6.68 -11.75 13.96
CA THR A 102 8.12 -11.50 14.14
C THR A 102 8.71 -12.49 15.15
N LYS A 103 10.02 -12.73 15.03
CA LYS A 103 10.78 -13.47 16.05
C LYS A 103 11.83 -12.54 16.65
N TRP A 104 11.78 -12.40 17.97
CA TRP A 104 12.84 -11.75 18.72
C TRP A 104 13.98 -12.75 18.96
N PHE A 105 15.20 -12.29 18.72
CA PHE A 105 16.41 -13.03 19.02
C PHE A 105 17.20 -12.23 20.06
N PRO A 106 17.54 -12.82 21.21
CA PRO A 106 18.48 -12.20 22.13
C PRO A 106 19.82 -12.01 21.43
N ASN A 107 20.42 -10.82 21.59
CA ASN A 107 21.79 -10.62 21.15
C ASN A 107 22.72 -11.47 22.05
N PRO A 108 23.70 -12.20 21.48
CA PRO A 108 24.61 -13.03 22.26
C PRO A 108 25.53 -12.23 23.19
#